data_AF-A0A931QZ47-F1
#
_entry.id   AF-A0A931QZ47-F1
#
_cell.length_a   1.000
_cell.length_b   1.000
_cell.length_c   1.000
_cell.angle_alpha   90.00
_cell.angle_beta   90.00
_cell.angle_gamma   90.00
#
_symmetry.space_group_name_H-M   'P 1'
#
loop_
_entity.id
_entity.type
_entity.pdbx_description
1 polymer ?
#
loop_
_entity_poly.entity_id
_entity_poly.type
_entity_poly.pdbx_seq_one_letter_code
_entity_poly.pdbx_strand_id
1 'polypeptide(L)'
;HTLEKFINAVARDIEDPEKKIPVWERKKLTMIGQAKSPEEREEVRKRPELRIGALGSGSDYTPFIQHLGVASLNLAFGGRESDGIYHSIYDDFYWYTRFSDTEFVYGRALAQTAGTVVMRLAGAELLPFDFANLAETLRKYTDELKTLLKNMQDNIGERNRQIEERVFSAMADPKQPFVPPSVEEVPPHLNFAPLENAVDALTHSAERYRKVREKAQDSGGAALARTSLEAVNAKLIESERRLTSDKGLPGRPWFKHLIYAPGAYTGYGVKTIPGVREAIEQKKWREAEREIARAAQVLNDEAALIESAARELQEAVK
;
A
#
# COMPACT_ATOMS: atom_id res chain seq x y z
N HIS A 1 3.51 -3.60 3.45
CA HIS A 1 4.50 -2.59 3.00
C HIS A 1 5.87 -2.79 3.65
N THR A 2 6.96 -2.26 3.08
CA THR A 2 8.36 -2.40 3.58
C THR A 2 8.57 -1.85 4.99
N LEU A 3 7.94 -0.71 5.30
CA LEU A 3 8.01 -0.04 6.59
C LEU A 3 6.91 -0.46 7.59
N GLU A 4 6.06 -1.42 7.23
CA GLU A 4 4.89 -1.81 8.03
C GLU A 4 5.30 -2.38 9.39
N LYS A 5 6.22 -3.33 9.42
CA LYS A 5 6.70 -3.92 10.68
C LYS A 5 7.37 -2.87 11.57
N PHE A 6 8.18 -2.01 10.96
CA PHE A 6 8.90 -0.93 11.64
C PHE A 6 7.95 0.05 12.33
N ILE A 7 6.97 0.61 11.60
CA ILE A 7 6.05 1.60 12.19
C ILE A 7 5.10 0.95 13.22
N ASN A 8 4.76 -0.33 13.04
CA ASN A 8 4.03 -1.09 14.06
C ASN A 8 4.84 -1.26 15.35
N ALA A 9 6.17 -1.43 15.27
CA ALA A 9 7.04 -1.48 16.44
C ALA A 9 7.08 -0.11 17.13
N VAL A 10 7.28 0.98 16.39
CA VAL A 10 7.24 2.34 16.96
C VAL A 10 5.91 2.60 17.66
N ALA A 11 4.78 2.28 17.03
CA ALA A 11 3.46 2.50 17.61
C ALA A 11 3.21 1.70 18.91
N ARG A 12 3.94 0.61 19.15
CA ARG A 12 3.86 -0.14 20.43
C ARG A 12 4.58 0.57 21.57
N ASP A 13 5.58 1.38 21.25
CA ASP A 13 6.42 2.08 22.23
C ASP A 13 5.91 3.49 22.55
N ILE A 14 4.99 4.02 21.73
CA ILE A 14 4.33 5.30 22.00
C ILE A 14 3.06 5.04 22.80
N GLU A 15 2.94 5.67 23.97
CA GLU A 15 1.70 5.68 24.76
C GLU A 15 0.69 6.64 24.13
N ASP A 16 -0.54 6.17 23.98
CA ASP A 16 -1.67 7.00 23.61
C ASP A 16 -2.03 7.96 24.77
N PRO A 17 -2.10 9.29 24.52
CA PRO A 17 -2.19 10.27 25.59
C PRO A 17 -3.52 10.24 26.36
N GLU A 18 -4.62 9.81 25.77
CA GLU A 18 -5.92 9.75 26.46
C GLU A 18 -6.17 8.40 27.14
N LYS A 19 -5.85 7.30 26.44
CA LYS A 19 -6.23 5.94 26.87
C LYS A 19 -5.14 5.27 27.68
N LYS A 20 -3.92 5.81 27.72
CA LYS A 20 -2.80 5.28 28.52
C LYS A 20 -2.49 3.81 28.18
N ILE A 21 -2.66 3.48 26.91
CA ILE A 21 -2.30 2.19 26.30
C ILE A 21 -1.40 2.48 25.09
N PRO A 22 -0.65 1.51 24.56
CA PRO A 22 0.11 1.72 23.33
C PRO A 22 -0.76 2.25 22.19
N VAL A 23 -0.24 3.19 21.40
CA VAL A 23 -0.91 3.73 20.19
C VAL A 23 -1.30 2.59 19.24
N TRP A 24 -0.44 1.58 19.13
CA TRP A 24 -0.72 0.35 18.38
C TRP A 24 -2.00 -0.35 18.87
N GLU A 25 -2.17 -0.48 20.18
CA GLU A 25 -3.34 -1.15 20.77
C GLU A 25 -4.61 -0.34 20.53
N ARG A 26 -4.57 0.99 20.75
CA ARG A 26 -5.71 1.86 20.44
C ARG A 26 -6.09 1.78 18.96
N LYS A 27 -5.10 1.78 18.06
CA LYS A 27 -5.34 1.67 16.62
C LYS A 27 -5.96 0.31 16.27
N LYS A 28 -5.45 -0.78 16.82
CA LYS A 28 -6.00 -2.14 16.62
C LYS A 28 -7.48 -2.22 17.04
N LEU A 29 -7.81 -1.75 18.24
CA LEU A 29 -9.18 -1.76 18.76
C LEU A 29 -10.12 -0.88 17.94
N THR A 30 -9.63 0.29 17.49
CA THR A 30 -10.39 1.19 16.62
C THR A 30 -10.69 0.53 15.27
N MET A 31 -9.69 -0.12 14.65
CA MET A 31 -9.87 -0.85 13.39
C MET A 31 -10.87 -2.01 13.54
N ILE A 32 -10.83 -2.77 14.64
CA ILE A 32 -11.82 -3.82 14.93
C ILE A 32 -13.24 -3.26 15.01
N GLY A 33 -13.40 -2.11 15.69
CA GLY A 33 -14.69 -1.44 15.83
C GLY A 33 -15.21 -0.78 14.55
N GLN A 34 -14.33 -0.46 13.59
CA GLN A 34 -14.66 0.17 12.31
C GLN A 34 -14.70 -0.80 11.12
N ALA A 35 -14.28 -2.04 11.31
CA ALA A 35 -14.24 -3.05 10.25
C ALA A 35 -15.63 -3.22 9.58
N LYS A 36 -15.65 -3.17 8.25
CA LYS A 36 -16.86 -3.22 7.42
C LYS A 36 -17.39 -4.63 7.18
N SER A 37 -16.57 -5.64 7.46
CA SER A 37 -16.90 -7.05 7.29
C SER A 37 -16.38 -7.90 8.47
N PRO A 38 -17.01 -9.07 8.74
CA PRO A 38 -16.46 -10.05 9.68
C PRO A 38 -15.03 -10.47 9.33
N GLU A 39 -14.72 -10.62 8.05
CA GLU A 39 -13.41 -11.06 7.55
C GLU A 39 -12.33 -10.01 7.85
N GLU A 40 -12.59 -8.74 7.57
CA GLU A 40 -11.69 -7.63 7.91
C GLU A 40 -11.46 -7.55 9.42
N ARG A 41 -12.53 -7.71 10.21
CA ARG A 41 -12.44 -7.68 11.68
C ARG A 41 -11.55 -8.81 12.19
N GLU A 42 -11.71 -10.00 11.63
CA GLU A 42 -10.95 -11.18 12.04
C GLU A 42 -9.48 -11.10 11.59
N GLU A 43 -9.22 -10.54 10.42
CA GLU A 43 -7.86 -10.24 9.96
C GLU A 43 -7.13 -9.34 10.98
N VAL A 44 -7.73 -8.21 11.37
CA VAL A 44 -7.12 -7.28 12.35
C VAL A 44 -6.85 -7.95 13.69
N ARG A 45 -7.71 -8.90 14.12
CA ARG A 45 -7.50 -9.64 15.37
C ARG A 45 -6.29 -10.56 15.30
N LYS A 46 -6.20 -11.36 14.23
CA LYS A 46 -5.21 -12.43 14.07
C LYS A 46 -3.83 -11.94 13.61
N ARG A 47 -3.79 -10.87 12.81
CA ARG A 47 -2.55 -10.42 12.18
C ARG A 47 -1.62 -9.78 13.24
N PRO A 48 -0.33 -10.14 13.27
CA PRO A 48 0.62 -9.60 14.24
C PRO A 48 0.91 -8.12 14.01
N GLU A 49 0.96 -7.68 12.75
CA GLU A 49 1.06 -6.27 12.37
C GLU A 49 -0.23 -5.72 11.76
N LEU A 50 -0.57 -4.49 12.14
CA LEU A 50 -1.62 -3.71 11.51
C LEU A 50 -1.15 -3.27 10.13
N ARG A 51 -1.99 -3.48 9.11
CA ARG A 51 -1.73 -2.97 7.77
C ARG A 51 -1.64 -1.45 7.80
N ILE A 52 -0.66 -0.91 7.08
CA ILE A 52 -0.64 0.51 6.73
C ILE A 52 -1.24 0.69 5.34
N GLY A 53 -1.80 1.88 5.08
CA GLY A 53 -2.35 2.21 3.76
C GLY A 53 -1.27 2.54 2.74
N ALA A 54 -1.57 2.33 1.46
CA ALA A 54 -0.73 2.81 0.38
C ALA A 54 -0.82 4.33 0.23
N LEU A 55 0.30 4.97 -0.12
CA LEU A 55 0.37 6.42 -0.31
C LEU A 55 -0.09 6.79 -1.73
N GLY A 56 -1.12 7.63 -1.79
CA GLY A 56 -1.60 8.27 -3.02
C GLY A 56 -0.92 9.62 -3.22
N SER A 57 -1.68 10.67 -3.49
CA SER A 57 -1.16 12.04 -3.46
C SER A 57 -1.77 12.81 -2.28
N GLY A 58 -1.54 14.11 -2.21
CA GLY A 58 -2.16 15.01 -1.22
C GLY A 58 -1.21 15.55 -0.15
N SER A 59 0.09 15.27 -0.24
CA SER A 59 1.12 15.92 0.56
C SER A 59 2.49 15.75 -0.09
N ASP A 60 3.55 16.25 0.54
CA ASP A 60 4.90 16.36 -0.04
C ASP A 60 5.61 15.02 -0.24
N TYR A 61 5.07 13.91 0.28
CA TYR A 61 5.63 12.56 0.04
C TYR A 61 5.49 12.09 -1.41
N THR A 62 4.61 12.70 -2.22
CA THR A 62 4.34 12.31 -3.62
C THR A 62 5.61 12.21 -4.49
N PRO A 63 6.46 13.26 -4.62
CA PRO A 63 7.69 13.14 -5.40
C PRO A 63 8.66 12.08 -4.86
N PHE A 64 8.74 11.89 -3.54
CA PHE A 64 9.66 10.91 -2.94
C PHE A 64 9.27 9.49 -3.31
N ILE A 65 8.03 9.07 -3.05
CA ILE A 65 7.63 7.69 -3.33
C ILE A 65 7.31 7.46 -4.81
N GLN A 66 6.56 8.35 -5.45
CA GLN A 66 6.01 8.05 -6.79
C GLN A 66 6.93 8.43 -7.94
N HIS A 67 7.84 9.39 -7.74
CA HIS A 67 8.79 9.81 -8.77
C HIS A 67 10.18 9.21 -8.52
N LEU A 68 10.68 9.29 -7.28
CA LEU A 68 12.04 8.87 -6.95
C LEU A 68 12.16 7.43 -6.41
N GLY A 69 11.04 6.79 -6.03
CA GLY A 69 11.06 5.46 -5.42
C GLY A 69 11.75 5.44 -4.05
N VAL A 70 11.49 6.43 -3.20
CA VAL A 70 11.97 6.50 -1.82
C VAL A 70 10.88 5.98 -0.89
N ALA A 71 11.19 4.96 -0.09
CA ALA A 71 10.28 4.44 0.92
C ALA A 71 9.84 5.59 1.85
N SER A 72 8.53 5.81 1.95
CA SER A 72 7.96 7.00 2.60
C SER A 72 6.84 6.61 3.57
N LEU A 73 6.69 7.40 4.64
CA LEU A 73 5.58 7.32 5.59
C LEU A 73 4.93 8.69 5.74
N ASN A 74 3.60 8.69 5.90
CA ASN A 74 2.85 9.85 6.36
C ASN A 74 2.25 9.51 7.73
N LEU A 75 2.52 10.34 8.73
CA LEU A 75 2.17 10.08 10.13
C LEU A 75 1.19 11.15 10.60
N ALA A 76 0.08 10.72 11.20
CA ALA A 76 -0.92 11.62 11.77
C ALA A 76 -1.66 10.92 12.91
N PHE A 77 -2.16 11.73 13.86
CA PHE A 77 -3.26 11.36 14.73
C PHE A 77 -4.52 12.01 14.19
N GLY A 78 -5.64 11.28 14.23
CA GLY A 78 -6.91 11.76 13.71
C GLY A 78 -8.07 11.24 14.54
N GLY A 79 -9.19 11.96 14.47
CA GLY A 79 -10.43 11.62 15.16
C GLY A 79 -11.38 10.75 14.32
N ARG A 80 -12.59 10.55 14.83
CA ARG A 80 -13.69 9.86 14.12
C ARG A 80 -14.50 10.79 13.21
N GLU A 81 -14.26 12.09 13.30
CA GLU A 81 -15.01 13.13 12.59
C GLU A 81 -14.22 13.64 11.38
N SER A 82 -14.94 14.14 10.38
CA SER A 82 -14.35 14.67 9.15
C SER A 82 -13.71 16.04 9.35
N ASP A 83 -12.68 16.35 8.56
CA ASP A 83 -11.98 17.65 8.45
C ASP A 83 -12.89 18.77 7.91
N GLY A 84 -13.95 19.13 8.63
CA GLY A 84 -14.95 20.11 8.18
C GLY A 84 -14.43 21.54 8.00
N ILE A 85 -13.24 21.84 8.53
CA ILE A 85 -12.62 23.17 8.49
C ILE A 85 -11.40 23.26 7.55
N TYR A 86 -10.97 22.15 6.95
CA TYR A 86 -9.77 22.11 6.11
C TYR A 86 -9.84 23.10 4.94
N HIS A 87 -8.74 23.82 4.68
CA HIS A 87 -8.65 24.86 3.65
C HIS A 87 -9.68 26.00 3.80
N SER A 88 -10.16 26.25 5.02
CA SER A 88 -11.09 27.35 5.31
C SER A 88 -10.47 28.39 6.23
N ILE A 89 -11.12 29.54 6.34
CA ILE A 89 -10.76 30.59 7.30
C ILE A 89 -11.00 30.19 8.77
N TYR A 90 -11.66 29.05 9.01
CA TYR A 90 -11.93 28.50 10.34
C TYR A 90 -10.82 27.54 10.81
N ASP A 91 -9.85 27.22 9.95
CA ASP A 91 -8.62 26.52 10.34
C ASP A 91 -7.66 27.49 11.01
N ASP A 92 -7.99 27.84 12.26
CA ASP A 92 -7.25 28.79 13.07
C ASP A 92 -6.83 28.20 14.43
N PHE A 93 -5.98 28.97 15.14
CA PHE A 93 -5.46 28.56 16.44
C PHE A 93 -6.56 28.39 17.50
N TYR A 94 -7.64 29.17 17.40
CA TYR A 94 -8.77 29.04 18.32
C TYR A 94 -9.46 27.69 18.12
N TRP A 95 -9.75 27.30 16.87
CA TRP A 95 -10.36 26.01 16.58
C TRP A 95 -9.49 24.85 17.09
N TYR A 96 -8.18 24.88 16.79
CA TYR A 96 -7.26 23.84 17.22
C TYR A 96 -7.25 23.67 18.74
N THR A 97 -7.11 24.78 19.48
CA THR A 97 -7.00 24.77 20.95
C THR A 97 -8.34 24.63 21.67
N ARG A 98 -9.46 24.82 20.99
CA ARG A 98 -10.80 24.71 21.57
C ARG A 98 -11.48 23.37 21.29
N PHE A 99 -11.23 22.77 20.12
CA PHE A 99 -11.97 21.60 19.64
C PHE A 99 -11.10 20.42 19.24
N SER A 100 -9.85 20.65 18.80
CA SER A 100 -9.01 19.56 18.29
C SER A 100 -8.15 18.92 19.37
N ASP A 101 -7.12 19.62 19.84
CA ASP A 101 -6.15 19.11 20.83
C ASP A 101 -5.94 20.17 21.91
N THR A 102 -6.95 20.28 22.79
CA THR A 102 -7.08 21.35 23.79
C THR A 102 -5.91 21.44 24.77
N GLU A 103 -5.23 20.32 24.99
CA GLU A 103 -4.08 20.21 25.90
C GLU A 103 -2.75 19.93 25.16
N PHE A 104 -2.73 20.00 23.83
CA PHE A 104 -1.57 19.71 22.97
C PHE A 104 -0.96 18.32 23.16
N VAL A 105 -1.73 17.38 23.70
CA VAL A 105 -1.22 16.06 24.07
C VAL A 105 -0.97 15.18 22.85
N TYR A 106 -1.75 15.33 21.77
CA TYR A 106 -1.53 14.60 20.53
C TYR A 106 -0.49 15.26 19.63
N GLY A 107 -0.37 16.60 19.65
CA GLY A 107 0.76 17.29 19.03
C GLY A 107 2.09 16.78 19.58
N ARG A 108 2.18 16.65 20.91
CA ARG A 108 3.34 16.03 21.57
C ARG A 108 3.52 14.55 21.18
N ALA A 109 2.45 13.75 21.17
CA ALA A 109 2.53 12.34 20.80
C ALA A 109 2.98 12.14 19.34
N LEU A 110 2.50 12.98 18.41
CA LEU A 110 2.92 12.97 17.01
C LEU A 110 4.40 13.33 16.89
N ALA A 111 4.84 14.39 17.57
CA ALA A 111 6.25 14.79 17.60
C ALA A 111 7.15 13.67 18.15
N GLN A 112 6.74 13.00 19.24
CA GLN A 112 7.46 11.85 19.79
C GLN A 112 7.49 10.67 18.81
N THR A 113 6.38 10.38 18.14
CA THR A 113 6.30 9.31 17.14
C THR A 113 7.24 9.58 15.96
N ALA A 114 7.17 10.78 15.38
CA ALA A 114 8.04 11.19 14.27
C ALA A 114 9.51 11.21 14.67
N GLY A 115 9.84 11.79 15.84
CA GLY A 115 11.19 11.79 16.38
C GLY A 115 11.73 10.37 16.59
N THR A 116 10.92 9.46 17.12
CA THR A 116 11.28 8.04 17.29
C THR A 116 11.54 7.34 15.96
N VAL A 117 10.69 7.61 14.95
CA VAL A 117 10.89 7.09 13.58
C VAL A 117 12.24 7.55 13.02
N VAL A 118 12.52 8.85 13.08
CA VAL A 118 13.76 9.44 12.55
C VAL A 118 14.98 8.88 13.28
N MET A 119 14.97 8.87 14.62
CA MET A 119 16.09 8.38 15.41
C MET A 119 16.37 6.90 15.17
N ARG A 120 15.33 6.05 15.03
CA ARG A 120 15.52 4.62 14.76
C ARG A 120 16.00 4.36 13.34
N LEU A 121 15.54 5.11 12.34
CA LEU A 121 16.02 4.95 10.96
C LEU A 121 17.45 5.47 10.81
N ALA A 122 17.76 6.64 11.37
CA ALA A 122 19.08 7.25 11.28
C ALA A 122 20.14 6.52 12.12
N GLY A 123 19.74 5.90 13.23
CA GLY A 123 20.63 5.14 14.12
C GLY A 123 20.69 3.65 13.83
N ALA A 124 19.99 3.14 12.81
CA ALA A 124 19.99 1.73 12.47
C ALA A 124 21.30 1.30 11.81
N GLU A 125 21.98 0.31 12.39
CA GLU A 125 23.13 -0.33 11.73
C GLU A 125 22.70 -1.06 10.45
N LEU A 126 21.57 -1.76 10.51
CA LEU A 126 20.88 -2.37 9.37
C LEU A 126 19.46 -1.81 9.30
N LEU A 127 19.06 -1.28 8.14
CA LEU A 127 17.73 -0.67 7.98
C LEU A 127 16.61 -1.64 8.35
N PRO A 128 15.60 -1.21 9.12
CA PRO A 128 14.55 -2.08 9.68
C PRO A 128 13.46 -2.43 8.64
N PHE A 129 13.85 -2.69 7.39
CA PHE A 129 12.93 -3.03 6.32
C PHE A 129 12.51 -4.50 6.43
N ASP A 130 11.22 -4.76 6.20
CA ASP A 130 10.66 -6.11 6.17
C ASP A 130 9.80 -6.30 4.92
N PHE A 131 10.17 -7.30 4.12
CA PHE A 131 9.59 -7.48 2.79
C PHE A 131 8.41 -8.44 2.76
N ALA A 132 8.16 -9.28 3.78
CA ALA A 132 7.06 -10.24 3.63
C ALA A 132 5.70 -9.59 3.87
N ASN A 133 5.63 -8.50 4.67
CA ASN A 133 4.43 -7.68 4.71
C ASN A 133 4.21 -6.92 3.38
N LEU A 134 5.28 -6.59 2.63
CA LEU A 134 5.16 -6.09 1.26
C LEU A 134 4.62 -7.19 0.32
N ALA A 135 5.22 -8.38 0.33
CA ALA A 135 4.83 -9.50 -0.53
C ALA A 135 3.36 -9.92 -0.31
N GLU A 136 2.93 -10.04 0.94
CA GLU A 136 1.54 -10.33 1.29
C GLU A 136 0.58 -9.24 0.77
N THR A 137 0.99 -7.97 0.87
CA THR A 137 0.20 -6.84 0.38
C THR A 137 0.10 -6.84 -1.16
N LEU A 138 1.17 -7.18 -1.87
CA LEU A 138 1.18 -7.29 -3.32
C LEU A 138 0.35 -8.48 -3.84
N ARG A 139 0.34 -9.59 -3.10
CA ARG A 139 -0.58 -10.71 -3.36
C ARG A 139 -2.03 -10.24 -3.27
N LYS A 140 -2.38 -9.56 -2.17
CA LYS A 140 -3.71 -8.97 -1.99
C LYS A 140 -4.09 -8.04 -3.16
N TYR A 141 -3.20 -7.14 -3.60
CA TYR A 141 -3.50 -6.28 -4.74
C TYR A 141 -3.69 -7.05 -6.04
N THR A 142 -2.93 -8.13 -6.25
CA THR A 142 -3.10 -9.01 -7.41
C THR A 142 -4.46 -9.70 -7.39
N ASP A 143 -4.89 -10.20 -6.23
CA ASP A 143 -6.22 -10.80 -6.05
C ASP A 143 -7.34 -9.77 -6.26
N GLU A 144 -7.15 -8.53 -5.80
CA GLU A 144 -8.08 -7.43 -6.04
C GLU A 144 -8.22 -7.09 -7.53
N LEU A 145 -7.14 -7.17 -8.33
CA LEU A 145 -7.20 -6.98 -9.79
C LEU A 145 -7.98 -8.09 -10.49
N LYS A 146 -7.77 -9.34 -10.09
CA LYS A 146 -8.51 -10.51 -10.60
C LYS A 146 -9.99 -10.40 -10.26
N THR A 147 -10.29 -10.04 -9.01
CA THR A 147 -11.67 -9.81 -8.53
C THR A 147 -12.32 -8.66 -9.31
N LEU A 148 -11.60 -7.57 -9.55
CA LEU A 148 -12.08 -6.44 -10.36
C LEU A 148 -12.47 -6.90 -11.78
N LEU A 149 -11.60 -7.63 -12.47
CA LEU A 149 -11.89 -8.16 -13.81
C LEU A 149 -13.11 -9.09 -13.78
N LYS A 150 -13.15 -10.02 -12.83
CA LYS A 150 -14.24 -10.99 -12.69
C LYS A 150 -15.59 -10.31 -12.43
N ASN A 151 -15.63 -9.37 -11.49
CA ASN A 151 -16.84 -8.59 -11.22
C ASN A 151 -17.31 -7.81 -12.45
N MET A 152 -16.37 -7.24 -13.22
CA MET A 152 -16.71 -6.54 -14.46
C MET A 152 -17.30 -7.50 -15.50
N GLN A 153 -16.74 -8.69 -15.66
CA GLN A 153 -17.26 -9.73 -16.55
C GLN A 153 -18.66 -10.17 -16.14
N ASP A 154 -18.87 -10.45 -14.86
CA ASP A 154 -20.15 -10.92 -14.33
C ASP A 154 -21.23 -9.84 -14.45
N ASN A 155 -20.92 -8.59 -14.09
CA ASN A 155 -21.86 -7.48 -14.19
C ASN A 155 -22.24 -7.17 -15.65
N ILE A 156 -21.27 -7.18 -16.57
CA ILE A 156 -21.56 -6.95 -18.00
C ILE A 156 -22.35 -8.12 -18.58
N GLY A 157 -21.98 -9.36 -18.24
CA GLY A 157 -22.69 -10.56 -18.68
C GLY A 157 -24.15 -10.56 -18.22
N GLU A 158 -24.39 -10.28 -16.93
CA GLU A 158 -25.74 -10.17 -16.38
C GLU A 158 -26.54 -9.04 -17.02
N ARG A 159 -25.94 -7.84 -17.18
CA ARG A 159 -26.63 -6.72 -17.83
C ARG A 159 -26.99 -7.03 -19.29
N ASN A 160 -26.10 -7.69 -20.03
CA ASN A 160 -26.38 -8.10 -21.41
C ASN A 160 -27.53 -9.13 -21.46
N ARG A 161 -27.54 -10.09 -20.55
CA ARG A 161 -28.64 -11.06 -20.41
C ARG A 161 -29.97 -10.35 -20.12
N GLN A 162 -29.98 -9.37 -19.21
CA GLN A 162 -31.18 -8.57 -18.90
C GLN A 162 -31.67 -7.76 -20.12
N ILE A 163 -30.77 -7.30 -20.98
CA ILE A 163 -31.13 -6.64 -22.26
C ILE A 163 -31.80 -7.65 -23.20
N GLU A 164 -31.24 -8.85 -23.37
CA GLU A 164 -31.80 -9.93 -24.21
C GLU A 164 -33.19 -10.37 -23.70
N GLU A 165 -33.34 -10.52 -22.38
CA GLU A 165 -34.59 -10.87 -21.70
C GLU A 165 -35.60 -9.70 -21.66
N ARG A 166 -35.24 -8.51 -22.18
CA ARG A 166 -36.05 -7.29 -22.21
C ARG A 166 -36.47 -6.78 -20.82
N VAL A 167 -35.71 -7.10 -19.77
CA VAL A 167 -35.99 -6.70 -18.38
C VAL A 167 -36.11 -5.18 -18.27
N PHE A 168 -35.16 -4.44 -18.85
CA PHE A 168 -35.17 -2.98 -18.82
C PHE A 168 -36.40 -2.36 -19.50
N SER A 169 -36.79 -2.89 -20.66
CA SER A 169 -37.97 -2.42 -21.37
C SER A 169 -39.26 -2.76 -20.63
N ALA A 170 -39.32 -3.91 -19.95
CA ALA A 170 -40.48 -4.31 -19.15
C ALA A 170 -40.63 -3.49 -17.86
N MET A 171 -39.51 -3.00 -17.29
CA MET A 171 -39.50 -2.17 -16.08
C MET A 171 -39.65 -0.66 -16.36
N ALA A 172 -39.58 -0.24 -17.63
CA ALA A 172 -39.65 1.17 -18.00
C ALA A 172 -41.04 1.77 -17.73
N ASP A 173 -41.09 2.98 -17.15
CA ASP A 173 -42.33 3.74 -17.01
C ASP A 173 -42.77 4.27 -18.38
N PRO A 174 -43.95 3.90 -18.90
CA PRO A 174 -44.42 4.36 -20.21
C PRO A 174 -44.65 5.87 -20.28
N LYS A 175 -44.72 6.59 -19.15
CA LYS A 175 -44.87 8.05 -19.10
C LYS A 175 -43.54 8.80 -19.15
N GLN A 176 -42.42 8.11 -19.09
CA GLN A 176 -41.08 8.71 -19.09
C GLN A 176 -40.27 8.20 -20.29
N PRO A 177 -39.58 9.08 -21.03
CA PRO A 177 -38.63 8.63 -22.05
C PRO A 177 -37.56 7.74 -21.41
N PHE A 178 -37.47 6.50 -21.86
CA PHE A 178 -36.47 5.54 -21.40
C PHE A 178 -35.77 4.90 -22.59
N VAL A 179 -34.44 4.89 -22.55
CA VAL A 179 -33.60 4.20 -23.52
C VAL A 179 -32.88 3.09 -22.76
N PRO A 180 -33.07 1.80 -23.11
CA PRO A 180 -32.36 0.72 -22.45
C PRO A 180 -30.85 0.87 -22.65
N PRO A 181 -30.04 0.40 -21.69
CA PRO A 181 -28.59 0.40 -21.87
C PRO A 181 -28.19 -0.41 -23.11
N SER A 182 -27.07 -0.01 -23.74
CA SER A 182 -26.51 -0.77 -24.85
C SER A 182 -25.77 -2.01 -24.37
N VAL A 183 -25.86 -3.09 -25.15
CA VAL A 183 -25.02 -4.28 -24.99
C VAL A 183 -23.55 -3.86 -25.03
N GLU A 184 -22.75 -4.39 -24.11
CA GLU A 184 -21.30 -4.17 -24.10
C GLU A 184 -20.56 -5.49 -24.31
N GLU A 185 -19.38 -5.43 -24.92
CA GLU A 185 -18.52 -6.60 -25.03
C GLU A 185 -18.04 -7.03 -23.63
N VAL A 186 -18.19 -8.32 -23.32
CA VAL A 186 -17.69 -8.89 -22.05
C VAL A 186 -16.16 -8.83 -22.07
N PRO A 187 -15.50 -8.33 -21.01
CA PRO A 187 -14.04 -8.28 -20.94
C PRO A 187 -13.40 -9.63 -21.22
N PRO A 188 -12.29 -9.68 -22.00
CA PRO A 188 -11.56 -10.91 -22.23
C PRO A 188 -10.88 -11.39 -20.94
N HIS A 189 -10.46 -12.65 -20.92
CA HIS A 189 -9.55 -13.13 -19.88
C HIS A 189 -8.17 -12.47 -20.05
N LEU A 190 -7.59 -12.03 -18.93
CA LEU A 190 -6.22 -11.51 -18.88
C LEU A 190 -5.30 -12.54 -18.22
N ASN A 191 -4.06 -12.63 -18.70
CA ASN A 191 -3.06 -13.54 -18.13
C ASN A 191 -2.34 -12.90 -16.93
N PHE A 192 -2.79 -13.22 -15.71
CA PHE A 192 -2.15 -12.76 -14.47
C PHE A 192 -0.98 -13.64 -14.00
N ALA A 193 -0.73 -14.79 -14.64
CA ALA A 193 0.29 -15.74 -14.19
C ALA A 193 1.70 -15.14 -14.05
N PRO A 194 2.18 -14.24 -14.93
CA PRO A 194 3.48 -13.60 -14.75
C PRO A 194 3.55 -12.77 -13.45
N LEU A 195 2.48 -12.06 -13.10
CA LEU A 195 2.42 -11.25 -11.89
C LEU A 195 2.33 -12.11 -10.64
N GLU A 196 1.52 -13.18 -10.68
CA GLU A 196 1.41 -14.15 -9.58
C GLU A 196 2.76 -14.83 -9.31
N ASN A 197 3.45 -15.31 -10.35
CA ASN A 197 4.78 -15.89 -10.24
C ASN A 197 5.80 -14.91 -9.65
N ALA A 198 5.73 -13.62 -10.02
CA ALA A 198 6.62 -12.60 -9.48
C ALA A 198 6.34 -12.31 -7.99
N VAL A 199 5.07 -12.32 -7.57
CA VAL A 199 4.68 -12.21 -6.16
C VAL A 199 5.13 -13.43 -5.36
N ASP A 200 5.06 -14.63 -5.94
CA ASP A 200 5.58 -15.86 -5.31
C ASP A 200 7.10 -15.79 -5.14
N ALA A 201 7.83 -15.38 -6.17
CA ALA A 201 9.27 -15.15 -6.10
C ALA A 201 9.65 -14.13 -5.03
N LEU A 202 8.92 -13.00 -4.96
CA LEU A 202 9.11 -11.99 -3.94
C LEU A 202 8.83 -12.52 -2.52
N THR A 203 7.80 -13.35 -2.37
CA THR A 203 7.45 -13.99 -1.09
C THR A 203 8.61 -14.88 -0.62
N HIS A 204 9.16 -15.71 -1.50
CA HIS A 204 10.32 -16.56 -1.18
C HIS A 204 11.56 -15.74 -0.80
N SER A 205 11.91 -14.71 -1.57
CA SER A 205 13.05 -13.83 -1.25
C SER A 205 12.85 -13.10 0.07
N ALA A 206 11.64 -12.61 0.34
CA ALA A 206 11.30 -11.92 1.57
C ALA A 206 11.41 -12.81 2.81
N GLU A 207 10.93 -14.05 2.73
CA GLU A 207 11.06 -15.04 3.81
C GLU A 207 12.52 -15.41 4.06
N ARG A 208 13.32 -15.60 3.01
CA ARG A 208 14.74 -15.88 3.15
C ARG A 208 15.48 -14.71 3.81
N TYR A 209 15.25 -13.49 3.33
CA TYR A 209 15.83 -12.29 3.94
C TYR A 209 15.47 -12.18 5.42
N ARG A 210 14.19 -12.37 5.78
CA ARG A 210 13.73 -12.33 7.17
C ARG A 210 14.46 -13.33 8.04
N LYS A 211 14.56 -14.60 7.61
CA LYS A 211 15.26 -15.66 8.36
C LYS A 211 16.73 -15.33 8.59
N VAL A 212 17.42 -14.82 7.56
CA VAL A 212 18.83 -14.41 7.68
C VAL A 212 18.97 -13.23 8.64
N ARG A 213 18.09 -12.23 8.55
CA ARG A 213 18.08 -11.06 9.43
C ARG A 213 17.86 -11.44 10.89
N GLU A 214 16.89 -12.32 11.17
CA GLU A 214 16.60 -12.78 12.54
C GLU A 214 17.80 -13.52 13.14
N LYS A 215 18.43 -14.43 12.37
CA LYS A 215 19.66 -15.11 12.80
C LYS A 215 20.82 -14.13 13.06
N ALA A 216 20.94 -13.09 12.26
CA ALA A 216 21.95 -12.05 12.43
C ALA A 216 21.74 -11.25 13.73
N GLN A 217 20.48 -10.96 14.06
CA GLN A 217 20.12 -10.26 15.30
C GLN A 217 20.37 -11.13 16.54
N ASP A 218 20.05 -12.43 16.49
CA ASP A 218 20.27 -13.37 17.60
C ASP A 218 21.75 -13.60 17.92
N SER A 219 22.63 -13.38 16.94
CA SER A 219 24.09 -13.54 17.10
C SER A 219 24.75 -12.33 17.79
N GLY A 220 23.97 -11.42 18.38
CA GLY A 220 24.44 -10.38 19.30
C GLY A 220 24.89 -9.07 18.65
N GLY A 221 24.59 -8.82 17.37
CA GLY A 221 24.92 -7.58 16.64
C GLY A 221 26.41 -7.34 16.38
N ALA A 222 27.28 -7.80 17.28
CA ALA A 222 28.74 -7.65 17.20
C ALA A 222 29.37 -8.38 15.99
N ALA A 223 28.68 -9.34 15.39
CA ALA A 223 29.10 -10.02 14.16
C ALA A 223 28.90 -9.17 12.89
N LEU A 224 28.20 -8.04 12.97
CA LEU A 224 27.95 -7.18 11.81
C LEU A 224 29.10 -6.19 11.63
N ALA A 225 30.16 -6.60 10.93
CA ALA A 225 31.20 -5.67 10.51
C ALA A 225 30.58 -4.52 9.69
N ARG A 226 30.81 -3.25 10.06
CA ARG A 226 30.14 -2.08 9.45
C ARG A 226 30.20 -2.08 7.91
N THR A 227 31.33 -2.46 7.33
CA THR A 227 31.53 -2.46 5.87
C THR A 227 30.66 -3.49 5.13
N SER A 228 30.34 -4.64 5.74
CA SER A 228 29.47 -5.64 5.09
C SER A 228 27.98 -5.24 5.18
N LEU A 229 27.59 -4.43 6.17
CA LEU A 229 26.24 -3.87 6.28
C LEU A 229 25.98 -2.70 5.34
N GLU A 230 27.00 -1.90 4.99
CA GLU A 230 26.84 -0.77 4.06
C GLU A 230 26.32 -1.24 2.70
N ALA A 231 26.85 -2.35 2.18
CA ALA A 231 26.39 -2.95 0.92
C ALA A 231 24.94 -3.45 1.01
N VAL A 232 24.57 -4.10 2.13
CA VAL A 232 23.20 -4.55 2.38
C VAL A 232 22.26 -3.35 2.46
N ASN A 233 22.59 -2.32 3.23
CA ASN A 233 21.79 -1.10 3.37
C ASN A 233 21.63 -0.36 2.04
N ALA A 234 22.66 -0.31 1.19
CA ALA A 234 22.56 0.28 -0.14
C ALA A 234 21.47 -0.43 -0.97
N LYS A 235 21.38 -1.76 -0.91
CA LYS A 235 20.29 -2.52 -1.58
C LYS A 235 18.94 -2.30 -0.92
N LEU A 236 18.87 -2.21 0.40
CA LEU A 236 17.61 -1.92 1.08
C LEU A 236 17.07 -0.53 0.69
N ILE A 237 17.94 0.47 0.55
CA ILE A 237 17.57 1.81 0.05
C ILE A 237 17.13 1.74 -1.42
N GLU A 238 17.79 0.92 -2.22
CA GLU A 238 17.48 0.73 -3.64
C GLU A 238 16.16 -0.01 -3.88
N SER A 239 15.70 -0.82 -2.93
CA SER A 239 14.56 -1.71 -3.09
C SER A 239 13.28 -0.99 -3.57
N GLU A 240 12.91 0.12 -2.92
CA GLU A 240 11.72 0.88 -3.34
C GLU A 240 11.92 1.52 -4.74
N ARG A 241 13.16 1.76 -5.18
CA ARG A 241 13.47 2.24 -6.54
C ARG A 241 13.26 1.17 -7.59
N ARG A 242 13.46 -0.11 -7.26
CA ARG A 242 13.22 -1.22 -8.17
C ARG A 242 11.75 -1.35 -8.57
N LEU A 243 10.84 -0.79 -7.77
CA LEU A 243 9.42 -0.72 -8.07
C LEU A 243 9.04 0.43 -9.04
N THR A 244 10.03 1.17 -9.56
CA THR A 244 9.83 2.29 -10.49
C THR A 244 10.22 1.95 -11.93
N SER A 245 9.73 2.75 -12.88
CA SER A 245 10.07 2.65 -14.30
C SER A 245 10.32 4.03 -14.88
N ASP A 246 11.41 4.20 -15.64
CA ASP A 246 11.74 5.47 -16.28
C ASP A 246 10.70 5.94 -17.31
N LYS A 247 9.93 5.01 -17.88
CA LYS A 247 8.81 5.33 -18.77
C LYS A 247 7.60 5.88 -18.02
N GLY A 248 7.51 5.65 -16.72
CA GLY A 248 6.37 5.96 -15.88
C GLY A 248 5.07 5.25 -16.27
N LEU A 249 3.96 5.75 -15.77
CA LEU A 249 2.63 5.23 -16.04
C LEU A 249 2.09 5.70 -17.39
N PRO A 250 1.27 4.89 -18.08
CA PRO A 250 0.58 5.31 -19.30
C PRO A 250 -0.19 6.63 -19.11
N GLY A 251 0.05 7.60 -20.00
CA GLY A 251 -0.55 8.93 -19.94
C GLY A 251 -0.09 9.82 -18.78
N ARG A 252 0.72 9.31 -17.85
CA ARG A 252 1.23 10.07 -16.69
C ARG A 252 2.70 9.72 -16.38
N PRO A 253 3.64 9.99 -17.30
CA PRO A 253 5.03 9.53 -17.20
C PRO A 253 5.80 10.11 -16.00
N TRP A 254 5.31 11.19 -15.38
CA TRP A 254 5.89 11.72 -14.15
C TRP A 254 5.73 10.77 -12.96
N PHE A 255 4.65 9.98 -12.90
CA PHE A 255 4.52 8.94 -11.88
C PHE A 255 5.26 7.70 -12.36
N LYS A 256 6.39 7.40 -11.73
CA LYS A 256 7.30 6.32 -12.09
C LYS A 256 7.04 5.02 -11.35
N HIS A 257 6.46 5.08 -10.16
CA HIS A 257 6.23 3.93 -9.31
C HIS A 257 5.08 3.05 -9.83
N LEU A 258 5.35 1.76 -10.09
CA LEU A 258 4.39 0.85 -10.72
C LEU A 258 3.44 0.15 -9.75
N ILE A 259 3.68 0.26 -8.45
CA ILE A 259 2.80 -0.29 -7.40
C ILE A 259 1.87 0.75 -6.79
N TYR A 260 2.29 2.02 -6.68
CA TYR A 260 1.56 3.08 -5.96
C TYR A 260 1.56 4.34 -6.81
N ALA A 261 0.38 4.89 -7.09
CA ALA A 261 0.23 6.24 -7.63
C ALA A 261 -1.15 6.79 -7.25
N PRO A 262 -1.37 8.13 -7.24
CA PRO A 262 -2.73 8.66 -7.26
C PRO A 262 -3.46 8.12 -8.50
N GLY A 263 -4.74 7.83 -8.35
CA GLY A 263 -5.55 7.45 -9.49
C GLY A 263 -5.83 8.63 -10.41
N ALA A 264 -5.86 8.38 -11.71
CA ALA A 264 -6.12 9.39 -12.73
C ALA A 264 -7.43 10.16 -12.49
N TYR A 265 -8.43 9.51 -11.88
CA TYR A 265 -9.77 10.06 -11.61
C TYR A 265 -10.18 10.04 -10.13
N THR A 266 -9.27 9.69 -9.22
CA THR A 266 -9.56 9.62 -7.77
C THR A 266 -8.88 10.72 -6.96
N GLY A 267 -8.23 11.68 -7.64
CA GLY A 267 -7.48 12.76 -6.99
C GLY A 267 -6.37 12.20 -6.10
N TYR A 268 -6.45 12.49 -4.79
CA TYR A 268 -5.48 12.01 -3.80
C TYR A 268 -5.57 10.50 -3.52
N GLY A 269 -6.70 9.86 -3.83
CA GLY A 269 -6.90 8.43 -3.62
C GLY A 269 -5.89 7.58 -4.41
N VAL A 270 -5.20 6.68 -3.72
CA VAL A 270 -4.22 5.77 -4.32
C VAL A 270 -4.89 4.71 -5.20
N LYS A 271 -4.26 4.40 -6.33
CA LYS A 271 -4.48 3.18 -7.10
C LYS A 271 -3.29 2.25 -6.90
N THR A 272 -3.58 1.00 -6.54
CA THR A 272 -2.57 -0.05 -6.38
C THR A 272 -2.39 -0.80 -7.68
N ILE A 273 -1.13 -1.03 -8.06
CA ILE A 273 -0.72 -1.51 -9.39
C ILE A 273 -1.44 -0.70 -10.48
N PRO A 274 -1.28 0.65 -10.46
CA PRO A 274 -2.14 1.59 -11.17
C PRO A 274 -2.23 1.34 -12.67
N GLY A 275 -1.13 0.98 -13.34
CA GLY A 275 -1.15 0.69 -14.78
C GLY A 275 -2.13 -0.43 -15.15
N VAL A 276 -2.17 -1.51 -14.36
CA VAL A 276 -3.08 -2.63 -14.59
C VAL A 276 -4.50 -2.26 -14.20
N ARG A 277 -4.67 -1.70 -12.99
CA ARG A 277 -5.98 -1.35 -12.44
C ARG A 277 -6.73 -0.37 -13.35
N GLU A 278 -6.06 0.71 -13.73
CA GLU A 278 -6.66 1.76 -14.54
C GLU A 278 -6.94 1.27 -15.96
N ALA A 279 -6.09 0.42 -16.53
CA ALA A 279 -6.34 -0.18 -17.83
C ALA A 279 -7.58 -1.10 -17.82
N ILE A 280 -7.79 -1.88 -16.75
CA ILE A 280 -9.02 -2.70 -16.57
C ILE A 280 -10.24 -1.79 -16.42
N GLU A 281 -10.19 -0.80 -15.53
CA GLU A 281 -11.29 0.15 -15.29
C GLU A 281 -11.68 0.91 -16.57
N GLN A 282 -10.71 1.24 -17.42
CA GLN A 282 -10.92 1.93 -18.69
C GLN A 282 -11.14 0.98 -19.88
N LYS A 283 -11.23 -0.34 -19.65
CA LYS A 283 -11.44 -1.36 -20.68
C LYS A 283 -10.36 -1.38 -21.77
N LYS A 284 -9.14 -0.96 -21.44
CA LYS A 284 -7.96 -0.96 -22.31
C LYS A 284 -7.23 -2.29 -22.19
N TRP A 285 -7.82 -3.37 -22.68
CA TRP A 285 -7.34 -4.75 -22.45
C TRP A 285 -5.89 -5.00 -22.88
N ARG A 286 -5.49 -4.51 -24.06
CA ARG A 286 -4.10 -4.63 -24.54
C ARG A 286 -3.11 -3.84 -23.66
N GLU A 287 -3.56 -2.74 -23.05
CA GLU A 287 -2.74 -2.00 -22.09
C GLU A 287 -2.64 -2.76 -20.77
N ALA A 288 -3.74 -3.34 -20.29
CA ALA A 288 -3.74 -4.17 -19.09
C ALA A 288 -2.75 -5.32 -19.20
N GLU A 289 -2.72 -6.06 -20.32
CA GLU A 289 -1.74 -7.14 -20.53
C GLU A 289 -0.28 -6.64 -20.49
N ARG A 290 0.01 -5.49 -21.13
CA ARG A 290 1.35 -4.90 -21.09
C ARG A 290 1.74 -4.46 -19.69
N GLU A 291 0.83 -3.83 -18.97
CA GLU A 291 1.09 -3.34 -17.61
C GLU A 291 1.20 -4.50 -16.61
N ILE A 292 0.51 -5.63 -16.83
CA ILE A 292 0.71 -6.86 -16.03
C ILE A 292 2.14 -7.34 -16.18
N ALA A 293 2.65 -7.43 -17.43
CA ALA A 293 4.02 -7.83 -17.68
C ALA A 293 5.04 -6.85 -17.08
N ARG A 294 4.80 -5.54 -17.18
CA ARG A 294 5.67 -4.52 -16.57
C ARG A 294 5.69 -4.59 -15.04
N ALA A 295 4.53 -4.74 -14.41
CA ALA A 295 4.41 -4.91 -12.97
C ALA A 295 5.12 -6.20 -12.51
N ALA A 296 4.92 -7.30 -13.23
CA ALA A 296 5.62 -8.56 -12.96
C ALA A 296 7.15 -8.41 -13.04
N GLN A 297 7.66 -7.68 -14.05
CA GLN A 297 9.10 -7.47 -14.19
C GLN A 297 9.70 -6.73 -13.00
N VAL A 298 9.11 -5.61 -12.57
CA VAL A 298 9.66 -4.84 -11.42
C VAL A 298 9.58 -5.64 -10.12
N LEU A 299 8.59 -6.52 -9.96
CA LEU A 299 8.51 -7.41 -8.79
C LEU A 299 9.58 -8.51 -8.84
N ASN A 300 9.89 -9.05 -10.02
CA ASN A 300 11.00 -10.00 -10.18
C ASN A 300 12.35 -9.32 -9.90
N ASP A 301 12.54 -8.09 -10.36
CA ASP A 301 13.77 -7.32 -10.11
C ASP A 301 13.94 -7.03 -8.61
N GLU A 302 12.86 -6.66 -7.92
CA GLU A 302 12.85 -6.47 -6.47
C GLU A 302 13.12 -7.78 -5.71
N ALA A 303 12.49 -8.89 -6.14
CA ALA A 303 12.73 -10.21 -5.56
C ALA A 303 14.20 -10.63 -5.68
N ALA A 304 14.83 -10.36 -6.82
CA ALA A 304 16.25 -10.64 -7.06
C ALA A 304 17.16 -9.76 -6.19
N LEU A 305 16.83 -8.47 -6.03
CA LEU A 305 17.58 -7.55 -5.18
C LEU A 305 17.52 -7.98 -3.70
N ILE A 306 16.34 -8.34 -3.19
CA ILE A 306 16.16 -8.83 -1.82
C ILE A 306 16.92 -10.15 -1.60
N GLU A 307 16.90 -11.05 -2.58
CA GLU A 307 17.65 -12.30 -2.54
C GLU A 307 19.18 -12.04 -2.48
N SER A 308 19.66 -11.06 -3.23
CA SER A 308 21.06 -10.59 -3.18
C SER A 308 21.39 -9.99 -1.80
N ALA A 309 20.53 -9.14 -1.25
CA ALA A 309 20.71 -8.57 0.10
C ALA A 309 20.76 -9.67 1.17
N ALA A 310 19.93 -10.71 1.05
CA ALA A 310 19.93 -11.85 1.95
C ALA A 310 21.21 -12.70 1.86
N ARG A 311 21.80 -12.85 0.66
CA ARG A 311 23.10 -13.53 0.49
C ARG A 311 24.24 -12.73 1.13
N GLU A 312 24.31 -11.44 0.85
CA GLU A 312 25.36 -10.58 1.42
C GLU A 312 25.23 -10.49 2.94
N LEU A 313 24.01 -10.36 3.48
CA LEU A 313 23.80 -10.39 4.93
C LEU A 313 24.19 -11.75 5.54
N GLN A 314 23.93 -12.85 4.84
CA GLN A 314 24.32 -14.17 5.32
C GLN A 314 25.85 -14.35 5.34
N GLU A 315 26.57 -13.77 4.37
CA GLU A 315 28.03 -13.77 4.33
C GLU A 315 28.63 -12.85 5.40
N ALA A 316 27.99 -11.70 5.65
CA ALA A 316 28.38 -10.75 6.68
C ALA A 316 28.35 -11.31 8.10
N VAL A 317 27.54 -12.35 8.34
CA VAL A 317 27.25 -12.93 9.66
C VAL A 317 27.99 -14.25 9.89
N LYS A 318 28.70 -14.77 8.88
CA LYS A 318 29.56 -15.96 9.02
C LYS A 318 30.89 -15.60 9.70
#